data_AF-A0A672MTU5-F1
#
_entry.id   AF-A0A672MTU5-F1
#
_cell.length_a   1.000
_cell.length_b   1.000
_cell.length_c   1.000
_cell.angle_alpha   90.00
_cell.angle_beta   90.00
_cell.angle_gamma   90.00
#
_symmetry.space_group_name_H-M   'P 1'
#
loop_
_entity.id
_entity.type
_entity.pdbx_description
1 polymer ?
#
loop_
_entity_poly.entity_id
_entity_poly.type
_entity_poly.pdbx_seq_one_letter_code
_entity_poly.pdbx_strand_id
1 'polypeptide(L)'
;MQIFPHRDVDFMFHLRQMKARPGEALIDCLDSIEDTKGNNGDRVVIIVTSFLSLYRNISYLRIIWHSLALPRVNLSVGYNCIINITTRTANSVSHLASCFHQILFNSSCR
;
A
#
# COMPACT_ATOMS: atom_id res chain seq x y z
N MET A 1 -18.40 -8.66 12.06
CA MET A 1 -17.51 -7.62 11.48
C MET A 1 -16.10 -8.16 11.55
N GLN A 2 -15.56 -8.66 10.44
CA GLN A 2 -14.30 -9.40 10.43
C GLN A 2 -13.14 -8.40 10.44
N ILE A 3 -12.46 -8.29 11.58
CA ILE A 3 -11.25 -7.50 11.74
C ILE A 3 -10.19 -8.21 10.89
N PHE A 4 -9.63 -7.52 9.90
CA PHE A 4 -8.51 -8.07 9.13
C PHE A 4 -7.36 -8.25 10.11
N PRO A 5 -6.75 -9.43 10.21
CA PRO A 5 -5.60 -9.59 11.06
C PRO A 5 -4.50 -8.65 10.56
N HIS A 6 -3.93 -7.89 11.49
CA HIS A 6 -2.89 -6.89 11.25
C HIS A 6 -1.54 -7.50 10.76
N ARG A 7 -1.56 -8.74 10.26
CA ARG A 7 -0.41 -9.61 9.96
C ARG A 7 -0.50 -10.24 8.56
N ASP A 8 -1.38 -9.74 7.72
CA ASP A 8 -1.74 -10.44 6.50
C ASP A 8 -1.40 -9.59 5.27
N VAL A 9 -1.05 -10.28 4.19
CA VAL A 9 -0.71 -9.71 2.89
C VAL A 9 -1.71 -10.29 1.90
N ASP A 10 -2.73 -9.51 1.59
CA ASP A 10 -3.88 -9.99 0.82
C ASP A 10 -3.82 -9.55 -0.62
N PHE A 11 -3.97 -10.53 -1.51
CA PHE A 11 -4.02 -10.34 -2.96
C PHE A 11 -5.45 -10.49 -3.48
N MET A 12 -5.80 -9.69 -4.48
CA MET A 12 -7.05 -9.81 -5.25
C MET A 12 -8.31 -9.82 -4.39
N PHE A 13 -8.37 -8.93 -3.40
CA PHE A 13 -9.52 -8.80 -2.53
C PHE A 13 -10.65 -7.98 -3.21
N HIS A 14 -11.85 -8.06 -2.66
CA HIS A 14 -13.03 -7.48 -3.31
C HIS A 14 -13.03 -5.95 -3.22
N LEU A 15 -13.43 -5.25 -4.29
CA LEU A 15 -13.49 -3.78 -4.35
C LEU A 15 -14.22 -3.14 -3.15
N ARG A 16 -15.22 -3.82 -2.57
CA ARG A 16 -15.93 -3.34 -1.36
C ARG A 16 -15.02 -3.21 -0.13
N GLN A 17 -13.98 -4.02 -0.04
CA GLN A 17 -12.99 -4.03 1.05
C GLN A 17 -11.86 -3.01 0.82
N MET A 18 -11.78 -2.36 -0.35
CA MET A 18 -10.85 -1.24 -0.59
C MET A 18 -11.29 0.05 0.10
N LYS A 19 -12.57 0.17 0.47
CA LYS A 19 -13.05 1.34 1.20
C LYS A 19 -12.40 1.42 2.58
N ALA A 20 -12.09 2.66 2.99
CA ALA A 20 -11.66 2.94 4.35
C ALA A 20 -12.68 2.37 5.34
N ARG A 21 -12.19 1.61 6.32
CA ARG A 21 -13.03 1.06 7.38
C ARG A 21 -13.42 2.18 8.36
N PRO A 22 -14.51 2.03 9.13
CA PRO A 22 -14.87 3.02 10.14
C PRO A 22 -13.72 3.18 11.16
N GLY A 23 -13.09 4.36 11.23
CA GLY A 23 -11.90 4.63 12.05
C GLY A 23 -10.58 4.64 11.29
N GLU A 24 -10.57 4.25 10.00
CA GLU A 24 -9.45 4.50 9.10
C GLU A 24 -9.56 5.91 8.50
N ALA A 25 -8.47 6.67 8.53
CA ALA A 25 -8.29 7.92 7.83
C ALA A 25 -7.33 7.74 6.65
N LEU A 26 -7.66 8.36 5.52
CA LEU A 26 -6.72 8.49 4.42
C LEU A 26 -5.59 9.43 4.84
N ILE A 27 -4.35 8.96 4.77
CA ILE A 27 -3.17 9.80 5.02
C ILE A 27 -2.66 10.37 3.70
N ASP A 28 -2.45 9.50 2.72
CA ASP A 28 -1.86 9.88 1.45
C ASP A 28 -2.34 8.99 0.31
N CYS A 29 -2.29 9.52 -0.90
CA CYS A 29 -2.67 8.84 -2.13
C CYS A 29 -1.68 9.23 -3.23
N LEU A 30 -0.88 8.26 -3.66
CA LEU A 30 0.05 8.43 -4.76
C LEU A 30 -0.51 7.76 -6.01
N ASP A 31 -0.70 8.54 -7.06
CA ASP A 31 -1.25 8.09 -8.34
C ASP A 31 -0.13 7.97 -9.39
N SER A 32 -0.38 7.19 -10.45
CA SER A 32 0.49 7.00 -11.61
C SER A 32 1.89 6.48 -11.26
N ILE A 33 1.99 5.65 -10.22
CA ILE A 33 3.22 4.91 -9.90
C ILE A 33 3.34 3.74 -10.88
N GLU A 34 4.55 3.43 -11.34
CA GLU A 34 4.79 2.23 -12.14
C GLU A 34 5.11 1.05 -11.22
N ASP A 35 4.41 -0.07 -11.39
CA ASP A 35 4.83 -1.33 -10.77
C ASP A 35 5.93 -1.99 -11.61
N THR A 36 7.04 -2.31 -10.95
CA THR A 36 8.21 -2.96 -11.58
C THR A 36 8.40 -4.39 -11.10
N LYS A 37 7.46 -4.94 -10.31
CA LYS A 37 7.56 -6.30 -9.78
C LYS A 37 6.21 -7.03 -9.80
N GLY A 38 5.97 -7.71 -10.92
CA GLY A 38 4.80 -8.58 -11.12
C GLY A 38 3.88 -8.06 -12.23
N ASN A 39 3.78 -6.74 -12.38
CA ASN A 39 2.99 -6.10 -13.44
C ASN A 39 3.78 -4.97 -14.14
N ASN A 40 4.94 -5.32 -14.73
CA ASN A 40 5.83 -4.34 -15.37
C ASN A 40 5.12 -3.43 -16.38
N GLY A 41 5.25 -2.13 -16.19
CA GLY A 41 4.68 -1.10 -17.06
C GLY A 41 3.21 -0.77 -16.77
N ASP A 42 2.58 -1.45 -15.82
CA ASP A 42 1.25 -1.08 -15.35
C ASP A 42 1.33 0.12 -14.40
N ARG A 43 0.35 1.02 -14.51
CA ARG A 43 0.24 2.18 -13.64
C ARG A 43 -0.69 1.85 -12.48
N VAL A 44 -0.33 2.32 -11.30
CA VAL A 44 -0.94 1.88 -10.06
C VAL A 44 -1.18 3.08 -9.16
N VAL A 45 -2.16 2.90 -8.29
CA VAL A 45 -2.43 3.83 -7.19
C VAL A 45 -2.02 3.16 -5.90
N ILE A 46 -1.27 3.91 -5.08
CA ILE A 46 -0.92 3.52 -3.71
C ILE A 46 -1.69 4.42 -2.76
N ILE A 47 -2.54 3.82 -1.94
CA ILE A 47 -3.34 4.49 -0.93
C ILE A 47 -2.77 4.11 0.44
N VAL A 48 -2.38 5.11 1.21
CA VAL A 48 -1.86 4.94 2.56
C VAL A 48 -2.92 5.40 3.56
N THR A 49 -3.34 4.49 4.42
CA THR A 49 -4.38 4.75 5.43
C THR A 49 -3.84 4.48 6.82
N SER A 50 -4.25 5.29 7.79
CA SER A 50 -4.03 5.01 9.22
C SER A 50 -5.34 4.65 9.88
N PHE A 51 -5.31 3.67 10.78
CA PHE A 51 -6.38 3.40 11.73
C PHE A 51 -5.97 3.94 13.09
N LEU A 52 -6.68 4.96 13.57
CA LEU A 52 -6.53 5.40 14.95
C LEU A 52 -7.57 4.64 15.78
N SER A 53 -7.12 3.58 16.48
CA SER A 53 -8.01 2.89 17.40
C SER A 53 -8.27 3.79 18.61
N LEU A 54 -9.47 4.35 18.72
CA LEU A 54 -9.89 5.18 19.87
C LEU A 54 -9.76 4.46 21.24
N TYR A 55 -9.61 3.13 21.24
CA TYR A 55 -9.56 2.29 22.44
C TYR A 55 -8.21 1.62 22.70
N ARG A 56 -7.23 1.81 21.82
CA ARG A 56 -5.89 1.21 21.95
C ARG A 56 -4.91 2.22 21.37
N ASN A 57 -3.89 2.64 22.13
CA ASN A 57 -2.79 3.51 21.66
C ASN A 57 -1.92 2.82 20.57
N ILE A 58 -2.57 2.24 19.56
CA ILE A 58 -1.96 1.52 18.47
C ILE A 58 -2.55 2.12 17.20
N SER A 59 -1.72 2.91 16.55
CA SER A 59 -1.94 3.40 15.20
C SER A 59 -1.51 2.30 14.24
N TYR A 60 -2.41 1.84 13.38
CA TYR A 60 -2.09 0.84 12.36
C TYR A 60 -2.02 1.52 11.00
N LEU A 61 -0.94 1.29 10.25
CA LEU A 61 -0.83 1.75 8.87
C LEU A 61 -1.19 0.59 7.93
N ARG A 62 -2.03 0.87 6.92
CA ARG A 62 -2.37 -0.09 5.86
C ARG A 62 -2.12 0.55 4.52
N ILE A 63 -1.32 -0.13 3.70
CA ILE A 63 -1.02 0.28 2.34
C ILE A 63 -1.89 -0.56 1.41
N ILE A 64 -2.65 0.10 0.55
CA ILE A 64 -3.41 -0.52 -0.52
C ILE A 64 -2.75 -0.14 -1.83
N TRP A 65 -2.48 -1.14 -2.65
CA TRP A 65 -2.03 -0.99 -4.01
C TRP A 65 -3.12 -1.55 -4.92
N HIS A 66 -3.44 -0.85 -6.01
CA HIS A 66 -4.26 -1.42 -7.06
C HIS A 66 -3.84 -0.93 -8.43
N SER A 67 -3.99 -1.79 -9.42
CA SER A 67 -3.79 -1.44 -10.83
C SER A 67 -4.87 -0.46 -11.30
N LEU A 68 -4.47 0.51 -12.12
CA LEU A 68 -5.38 1.41 -12.84
C LEU A 68 -6.02 0.71 -14.04
N ALA A 69 -5.27 -0.14 -14.76
CA ALA A 69 -5.77 -0.87 -15.91
C ALA A 69 -6.76 -1.98 -15.50
N LEU A 70 -6.49 -2.68 -14.40
CA LEU A 70 -7.26 -3.82 -13.93
C LEU A 70 -7.46 -3.76 -12.40
N PRO A 71 -8.47 -3.04 -11.88
CA PRO A 71 -8.71 -2.88 -10.44
C PRO A 71 -8.97 -4.18 -9.65
N ARG A 72 -9.19 -5.30 -10.34
CA ARG A 72 -9.26 -6.65 -9.75
C ARG A 72 -7.88 -7.15 -9.29
N VAL A 73 -6.81 -6.61 -9.84
CA VAL A 73 -5.43 -6.84 -9.44
C VAL A 73 -5.10 -5.78 -8.40
N ASN A 74 -5.17 -6.18 -7.14
CA ASN A 74 -4.95 -5.32 -5.99
C ASN A 74 -4.23 -6.08 -4.87
N LEU A 75 -3.61 -5.33 -3.97
CA LEU A 75 -2.77 -5.81 -2.88
C LEU A 75 -3.02 -4.93 -1.66
N SER A 76 -3.23 -5.53 -0.49
CA SER A 76 -3.31 -4.82 0.78
C SER A 76 -2.26 -5.37 1.72
N VAL A 77 -1.45 -4.48 2.30
CA VAL A 77 -0.36 -4.85 3.22
C VAL A 77 -0.52 -4.08 4.52
N GLY A 78 -0.57 -4.82 5.64
CA GLY A 78 -0.46 -4.24 6.98
C GLY A 78 0.98 -3.83 7.30
N TYR A 79 1.14 -2.72 8.04
CA TYR A 79 2.45 -2.19 8.45
C TYR A 79 3.38 -3.22 9.12
N ASN A 80 2.81 -4.11 9.94
CA ASN A 80 3.58 -5.10 10.68
C ASN A 80 4.26 -6.15 9.78
N CYS A 81 3.87 -6.20 8.51
CA CYS A 81 4.45 -7.06 7.50
C CYS A 81 5.51 -6.38 6.65
N ILE A 82 5.74 -5.08 6.83
CA ILE A 82 6.77 -4.34 6.12
C ILE A 82 8.08 -4.48 6.90
N ILE A 83 9.07 -5.12 6.28
CA ILE A 83 10.41 -5.28 6.85
C ILE A 83 11.23 -4.00 6.64
N ASN A 84 11.18 -3.47 5.41
CA ASN A 84 12.00 -2.33 5.02
C ASN A 84 11.33 -1.54 3.91
N ILE A 85 11.49 -0.21 3.95
CA ILE A 85 11.11 0.71 2.88
C ILE A 85 12.36 1.49 2.50
N THR A 86 12.85 1.30 1.28
CA THR A 86 13.97 2.07 0.74
C THR A 86 13.50 2.98 -0.36
N THR A 87 13.78 4.27 -0.21
CA THR A 87 13.51 5.29 -1.22
C THR A 87 14.84 5.70 -1.85
N ARG A 88 14.95 5.59 -3.16
CA ARG A 88 16.08 6.10 -3.93
C ARG A 88 15.59 7.22 -4.83
N THR A 89 16.01 8.45 -4.50
CA THR A 89 15.74 9.61 -5.36
C THR A 89 16.86 9.71 -6.39
N ALA A 90 16.50 9.56 -7.65
CA ALA A 90 17.39 9.84 -8.77
C ALA A 90 17.17 11.30 -9.19
N ASN A 91 18.18 12.14 -8.92
CA ASN A 91 18.20 13.51 -9.40
C ASN A 91 18.73 13.49 -10.84
N SER A 92 17.86 13.56 -11.83
CA SER A 92 18.28 13.83 -13.21
C SER A 92 18.53 15.32 -13.42
N VAL A 93 19.47 15.64 -14.31
CA VAL A 93 19.82 17.03 -14.68
C VAL A 93 18.62 17.79 -15.27
N SER A 94 17.67 17.06 -15.87
CA SER A 94 16.32 17.56 -16.16
C SER A 94 15.50 17.57 -14.87
N HIS A 95 14.97 18.73 -14.49
CA HIS A 95 14.26 19.10 -13.24
C HIS A 95 13.13 18.19 -12.70
N LEU A 96 12.91 16.98 -13.23
CA LEU A 96 12.00 15.97 -12.69
C LEU A 96 12.81 14.98 -11.84
N ALA A 97 12.71 15.11 -10.52
CA ALA A 97 13.26 14.10 -9.61
C ALA A 97 12.43 12.82 -9.72
N SER A 98 13.03 11.72 -10.18
CA SER A 98 12.38 10.41 -10.22
C SER A 98 12.68 9.68 -8.91
N CYS A 99 11.66 9.30 -8.15
CA CYS A 99 11.80 8.54 -6.91
C CYS A 99 11.44 7.07 -7.13
N PHE A 100 12.34 6.17 -6.77
CA PHE A 100 12.09 4.73 -6.76
C PHE A 100 11.86 4.26 -5.32
N HIS A 101 10.69 3.68 -5.06
CA HIS A 101 10.34 3.13 -3.76
C HIS A 101 10.34 1.59 -3.81
N GLN A 102 11.19 0.96 -3.01
CA GLN A 102 11.20 -0.49 -2.84
C GLN A 102 10.71 -0.83 -1.44
N ILE A 103 9.61 -1.58 -1.38
CA ILE A 103 9.03 -2.06 -0.12
C ILE A 103 9.27 -3.58 -0.03
N LEU A 104 9.92 -4.00 1.05
CA LEU A 104 10.16 -5.40 1.35
C LEU A 104 9.13 -5.89 2.37
N PHE A 105 8.39 -6.93 2.01
CA PHE A 105 7.40 -7.56 2.87
C PHE A 105 7.93 -8.85 3.50
N ASN A 106 7.45 -9.16 4.70
CA ASN A 106 7.74 -10.39 5.41
C ASN A 106 6.91 -11.53 4.82
N SER A 107 7.58 -12.57 4.29
CA SER A 107 6.93 -13.75 3.71
C SER A 107 6.19 -14.62 4.73
N SER A 108 6.43 -14.41 6.03
CA SER A 108 5.73 -15.12 7.11
C SER A 108 4.38 -14.47 7.47
N CYS A 109 4.11 -13.27 6.96
CA CYS A 109 2.78 -12.67 7.00
C CYS A 109 1.89 -13.35 5.96
N ARG A 110 0.68 -13.76 6.34
CA ARG A 110 -0.20 -14.54 5.49
C ARG A 110 -1.50 -13.80 5.28
#